data_AF-A0A3N7FWR5-F1
#
_entry.id   AF-A0A3N7FWR5-F1
#
_cell.length_a   1.000
_cell.length_b   1.000
_cell.length_c   1.000
_cell.angle_alpha   90.00
_cell.angle_beta   90.00
_cell.angle_gamma   90.00
#
_symmetry.space_group_name_H-M   'P 1'
#
loop_
_entity.id
_entity.type
_entity.pdbx_description
1 polymer ?
#
loop_
_entity_poly.entity_id
_entity_poly.type
_entity_poly.pdbx_seq_one_letter_code
_entity_poly.pdbx_strand_id
1 'polypeptide(L)'
;MKGFLGPLSRLGSIRNYSGTFKRSQLRLEGVKDVIAVASGKGGVGKSTTAVNLAVALAIKCQLKVGLLDADVYGPSVPMMMKIDRKPDITEDKKMIPIENYGVKCMSMGFLVEKDAPIVWRGPMVMSALVKMTRGVDWGNLDILVVDMPPGTGDAQLTMTQNLQLSGALIVSTPQDIALLDARRGANMFSKVGVPRT
;
A
#
# COMPACT_ATOMS: atom_id res chain seq x y z
N MET A 1 34.64 54.11 -27.15
CA MET A 1 35.40 53.81 -25.92
C MET A 1 34.42 53.72 -24.76
N LYS A 2 34.43 52.58 -24.03
CA LYS A 2 33.98 52.29 -22.64
C LYS A 2 32.84 53.13 -22.05
N GLY A 3 31.78 52.60 -21.45
CA GLY A 3 31.44 51.24 -21.00
C GLY A 3 30.23 51.40 -20.06
N PHE A 4 29.25 50.50 -20.15
CA PHE A 4 28.09 50.48 -19.26
C PHE A 4 27.95 49.09 -18.63
N LEU A 5 27.77 49.09 -17.31
CA LEU A 5 27.69 47.94 -16.41
C LEU A 5 26.37 47.18 -16.55
N GLY A 6 26.40 45.86 -16.33
CA GLY A 6 25.22 45.03 -16.04
C GLY A 6 25.44 43.54 -16.35
N PRO A 7 25.41 42.62 -15.36
CA PRO A 7 25.89 41.25 -15.51
C PRO A 7 24.90 40.31 -16.23
N LEU A 8 25.48 39.27 -16.83
CA LEU A 8 24.83 38.24 -17.63
C LEU A 8 23.69 37.52 -16.90
N SER A 9 22.46 37.69 -17.40
CA SER A 9 21.36 36.75 -17.15
C SER A 9 21.55 35.49 -17.99
N ARG A 10 22.14 34.43 -17.42
CA ARG A 10 22.06 33.08 -18.01
C ARG A 10 22.03 31.98 -16.96
N LEU A 11 21.08 31.06 -17.23
CA LEU A 11 21.00 29.67 -16.81
C LEU A 11 20.64 29.37 -15.35
N GLY A 12 19.35 29.09 -15.16
CA GLY A 12 18.83 28.43 -13.98
C GLY A 12 17.32 28.32 -14.02
N SER A 13 16.77 27.76 -15.11
CA SER A 13 15.37 27.33 -15.12
C SER A 13 15.20 26.26 -14.04
N ILE A 14 14.85 26.68 -12.83
CA ILE A 14 14.28 25.80 -11.83
C ILE A 14 12.93 25.41 -12.42
N ARG A 15 12.91 24.28 -13.14
CA ARG A 15 11.68 23.57 -13.45
C ARG A 15 11.05 23.21 -12.11
N ASN A 16 10.15 24.06 -11.64
CA ASN A 16 9.15 23.71 -10.66
C ASN A 16 8.40 22.50 -11.22
N TYR A 17 8.76 21.30 -10.78
CA TYR A 17 7.91 20.11 -10.88
C TYR A 17 6.73 20.27 -9.91
N SER A 18 5.98 21.36 -10.03
CA SER A 18 4.63 21.53 -9.51
C SER A 18 3.64 21.02 -10.57
N GLY A 19 3.92 19.84 -11.11
CA GLY A 19 3.05 19.15 -12.06
C GLY A 19 2.15 18.17 -11.30
N THR A 20 0.95 18.65 -10.95
CA THR A 20 -0.30 17.88 -11.03
C THR A 20 -0.28 16.45 -10.44
N PHE A 21 -0.14 16.30 -9.12
CA PHE A 21 -0.45 15.04 -8.42
C PHE A 21 -1.91 14.93 -7.95
N LYS A 22 -2.86 15.67 -8.55
CA LYS A 22 -4.29 15.41 -8.36
C LYS A 22 -4.80 14.35 -9.34
N ARG A 23 -4.31 13.11 -9.20
CA ARG A 23 -5.17 11.96 -9.54
C ARG A 23 -6.20 11.87 -8.41
N SER A 24 -7.48 11.78 -8.75
CA SER A 24 -8.52 11.49 -7.75
C SER A 24 -8.22 10.12 -7.14
N GLN A 25 -7.60 10.12 -5.96
CA GLN A 25 -7.40 8.90 -5.17
C GLN A 25 -8.75 8.23 -4.98
N LEU A 26 -8.83 6.90 -5.14
CA LEU A 26 -10.11 6.23 -5.00
C LEU A 26 -10.48 6.09 -3.54
N ARG A 27 -11.73 6.45 -3.26
CA ARG A 27 -12.45 5.95 -2.09
C ARG A 27 -12.96 4.57 -2.41
N LEU A 28 -12.63 3.61 -1.55
CA LEU A 28 -13.23 2.29 -1.62
C LEU A 28 -14.65 2.39 -1.09
N GLU A 29 -15.60 1.91 -1.87
CA GLU A 29 -17.01 1.88 -1.47
C GLU A 29 -17.18 1.07 -0.17
N GLY A 30 -17.93 1.62 0.77
CA GLY A 30 -18.19 0.97 2.07
C GLY A 30 -17.04 1.01 3.08
N VAL A 31 -15.85 1.53 2.73
CA VAL A 31 -14.69 1.60 3.64
C VAL A 31 -14.53 3.03 4.17
N LYS A 32 -14.63 3.21 5.49
CA LYS A 32 -14.50 4.56 6.12
C LYS A 32 -13.06 5.05 6.13
N ASP A 33 -12.14 4.25 6.66
CA ASP A 33 -10.73 4.61 6.80
C ASP A 33 -9.79 3.57 6.19
N VAL A 34 -8.67 4.04 5.62
CA VAL A 34 -7.62 3.17 5.07
C VAL A 34 -6.28 3.54 5.70
N ILE A 35 -5.65 2.56 6.37
CA ILE A 35 -4.33 2.72 6.97
C ILE A 35 -3.31 1.89 6.21
N ALA A 36 -2.28 2.54 5.67
CA ALA A 36 -1.16 1.85 5.06
C ALA A 36 -0.12 1.43 6.12
N VAL A 37 0.29 0.16 6.11
CA VAL A 37 1.42 -0.34 6.88
C VAL A 37 2.58 -0.57 5.91
N ALA A 38 3.64 0.22 6.06
CA ALA A 38 4.76 0.23 5.12
C ALA A 38 6.10 0.05 5.83
N SER A 39 7.12 -0.33 5.08
CA SER A 39 8.49 -0.42 5.59
C SER A 39 9.48 0.03 4.53
N GLY A 40 10.60 0.59 4.99
CA GLY A 40 11.69 0.97 4.11
C GLY A 40 12.44 -0.21 3.50
N LYS A 41 12.45 -1.36 4.19
CA LYS A 41 13.15 -2.59 3.78
C LYS A 41 12.26 -3.81 4.02
N GLY A 42 12.51 -4.88 3.26
CA GLY A 42 11.94 -6.20 3.51
C GLY A 42 12.48 -6.82 4.81
N GLY A 43 11.68 -7.67 5.45
CA GLY A 43 12.11 -8.45 6.62
C GLY A 43 12.04 -7.75 7.98
N VAL A 44 11.49 -6.54 8.08
CA VAL A 44 11.37 -5.78 9.35
C VAL A 44 10.13 -6.14 10.19
N GLY A 45 9.33 -7.12 9.77
CA GLY A 45 8.08 -7.49 10.47
C GLY A 45 6.85 -6.67 10.06
N LYS A 46 6.86 -6.05 8.88
CA LYS A 46 5.74 -5.26 8.32
C LYS A 46 4.42 -6.06 8.31
N SER A 47 4.40 -7.22 7.65
CA SER A 47 3.19 -8.05 7.53
C SER A 47 2.70 -8.57 8.89
N THR A 48 3.63 -8.97 9.77
CA THR A 48 3.31 -9.35 11.15
C THR A 48 2.60 -8.21 11.89
N THR A 49 3.11 -6.99 11.74
CA THR A 49 2.51 -5.79 12.36
C THR A 49 1.14 -5.50 11.76
N ALA A 50 0.99 -5.58 10.43
CA ALA A 50 -0.28 -5.36 9.75
C ALA A 50 -1.37 -6.34 10.20
N VAL A 51 -1.04 -7.64 10.27
CA VAL A 51 -1.96 -8.70 10.74
C VAL A 51 -2.37 -8.47 12.19
N ASN A 52 -1.39 -8.25 13.08
CA ASN A 52 -1.68 -8.06 14.50
C ASN A 52 -2.49 -6.77 14.75
N LEU A 53 -2.20 -5.70 14.01
CA LEU A 53 -2.98 -4.46 14.07
C LEU A 53 -4.42 -4.71 13.65
N ALA A 54 -4.63 -5.38 12.50
CA ALA A 54 -5.98 -5.67 12.00
C ALA A 54 -6.79 -6.53 12.99
N VAL A 55 -6.19 -7.60 13.50
CA VAL A 55 -6.81 -8.49 14.48
C VAL A 55 -7.09 -7.78 15.80
N ALA A 56 -6.17 -6.93 16.29
CA ALA A 56 -6.38 -6.15 17.50
C ALA A 56 -7.53 -5.15 17.34
N LEU A 57 -7.61 -4.45 16.20
CA LEU A 57 -8.72 -3.53 15.91
C LEU A 57 -10.08 -4.27 15.86
N ALA A 58 -10.11 -5.47 15.29
CA ALA A 58 -11.33 -6.27 15.23
C ALA A 58 -11.76 -6.78 16.62
N ILE A 59 -10.82 -7.35 17.38
CA ILE A 59 -11.15 -8.02 18.64
C ILE A 59 -11.26 -7.04 19.82
N LYS A 60 -10.34 -6.08 19.93
CA LYS A 60 -10.26 -5.18 21.09
C LYS A 60 -11.09 -3.92 20.90
N CYS A 61 -11.18 -3.40 19.68
CA CYS A 61 -11.97 -2.21 19.38
C CYS A 61 -13.33 -2.53 18.76
N GLN A 62 -13.62 -3.81 18.48
CA GLN A 62 -14.90 -4.27 17.92
C GLN A 62 -15.25 -3.59 16.58
N LEU A 63 -14.23 -3.23 15.80
CA LEU A 63 -14.39 -2.60 14.49
C LEU A 63 -14.59 -3.65 13.39
N LYS A 64 -15.28 -3.26 12.32
CA LYS A 64 -15.33 -4.05 11.08
C LYS A 64 -14.04 -3.82 10.31
N VAL A 65 -13.14 -4.80 10.32
CA VAL A 65 -11.78 -4.67 9.79
C VAL A 65 -11.59 -5.48 8.52
N GLY A 66 -10.99 -4.85 7.51
CA GLY A 66 -10.39 -5.51 6.37
C GLY A 66 -8.86 -5.53 6.47
N LEU A 67 -8.24 -6.54 5.87
CA LEU A 67 -6.79 -6.64 5.66
C LEU A 67 -6.52 -6.93 4.19
N LEU A 68 -5.80 -6.03 3.53
CA LEU A 68 -5.33 -6.18 2.16
C LEU A 68 -3.82 -6.39 2.14
N ASP A 69 -3.38 -7.57 1.73
CA ASP A 69 -1.97 -7.88 1.48
C ASP A 69 -1.61 -7.63 0.01
N ALA A 70 -0.83 -6.58 -0.20
CA ALA A 70 -0.34 -6.14 -1.50
C ALA A 70 1.09 -6.60 -1.78
N ASP A 71 1.71 -7.42 -0.93
CA ASP A 71 3.06 -7.95 -1.19
C ASP A 71 3.02 -9.11 -2.19
N VAL A 72 3.57 -8.87 -3.38
CA VAL A 72 3.47 -9.79 -4.52
C VAL A 72 4.52 -10.90 -4.45
N TYR A 73 5.69 -10.61 -3.87
CA TYR A 73 6.87 -11.49 -3.95
C TYR A 73 7.10 -12.32 -2.68
N GLY A 74 6.37 -12.03 -1.61
CA GLY A 74 6.44 -12.78 -0.36
C GLY A 74 5.17 -12.66 0.48
N PRO A 75 3.98 -12.99 -0.06
CA PRO A 75 2.73 -12.87 0.68
C PRO A 75 2.76 -13.83 1.88
N SER A 76 2.99 -13.26 3.07
CA SER A 76 3.03 -14.01 4.33
C SER A 76 1.67 -14.02 5.04
N VAL A 77 0.77 -13.12 4.64
CA VAL A 77 -0.55 -12.94 5.26
C VAL A 77 -1.45 -14.17 5.15
N PRO A 78 -1.55 -14.90 4.01
CA PRO A 78 -2.35 -16.13 3.94
C PRO A 78 -1.99 -17.15 5.03
N MET A 79 -0.69 -17.31 5.28
CA MET A 79 -0.17 -18.22 6.30
C MET A 79 -0.47 -17.71 7.72
N MET A 80 -0.22 -16.43 8.00
CA MET A 80 -0.51 -15.83 9.31
C MET A 80 -2.01 -15.84 9.63
N MET A 81 -2.85 -15.64 8.61
CA MET A 81 -4.31 -15.69 8.71
C MET A 81 -4.87 -17.12 8.67
N LYS A 82 -4.04 -18.16 8.54
CA LYS A 82 -4.46 -19.57 8.39
C LYS A 82 -5.52 -19.78 7.29
N ILE A 83 -5.29 -19.20 6.13
CA ILE A 83 -6.16 -19.30 4.96
C ILE A 83 -5.45 -20.11 3.87
N ASP A 84 -6.08 -21.20 3.44
CA ASP A 84 -5.56 -22.13 2.42
C ASP A 84 -6.47 -22.26 1.19
N ARG A 85 -7.57 -21.51 1.13
CA ARG A 85 -8.51 -21.47 0.01
C ARG A 85 -8.38 -20.18 -0.82
N LYS A 86 -8.86 -20.24 -2.07
CA LYS A 86 -8.98 -19.07 -2.96
C LYS A 86 -10.29 -18.31 -2.67
N PRO A 87 -10.36 -16.99 -2.89
CA PRO A 87 -11.59 -16.22 -2.73
C PRO A 87 -12.61 -16.61 -3.79
N ASP A 88 -13.88 -16.65 -3.39
CA ASP A 88 -15.00 -16.79 -4.31
C ASP A 88 -15.19 -15.51 -5.12
N ILE A 89 -15.87 -15.61 -6.26
CA ILE A 89 -16.13 -14.48 -7.16
C ILE A 89 -17.64 -14.30 -7.30
N THR A 90 -18.13 -13.07 -7.11
CA THR A 90 -19.54 -12.72 -7.32
C THR A 90 -19.92 -12.73 -8.80
N GLU A 91 -21.21 -12.72 -9.12
CA GLU A 91 -21.71 -12.58 -10.50
C GLU A 91 -21.17 -11.30 -11.18
N ASP A 92 -21.02 -10.23 -10.40
CA ASP A 92 -20.42 -8.95 -10.82
C ASP A 92 -18.89 -8.98 -10.95
N LYS A 93 -18.28 -10.17 -10.90
CA LYS A 93 -16.83 -10.41 -11.02
C LYS A 93 -16.00 -9.74 -9.92
N LYS A 94 -16.58 -9.46 -8.74
CA LYS A 94 -15.84 -9.01 -7.56
C LYS A 94 -15.37 -10.20 -6.74
N MET A 95 -14.18 -10.11 -6.17
CA MET A 95 -13.62 -11.13 -5.29
C MET A 95 -14.16 -10.93 -3.87
N ILE A 96 -14.68 -12.00 -3.27
CA ILE A 96 -15.17 -11.99 -1.89
C ILE A 96 -13.99 -12.24 -0.95
N PRO A 97 -13.65 -11.30 -0.04
CA PRO A 97 -12.55 -11.50 0.90
C PRO A 97 -12.87 -12.64 1.86
N ILE A 98 -11.84 -13.40 2.22
CA ILE A 98 -11.95 -14.56 3.11
C ILE A 98 -11.82 -14.07 4.55
N GLU A 99 -12.79 -14.41 5.39
CA GLU A 99 -12.76 -14.01 6.80
C GLU A 99 -12.04 -15.03 7.67
N ASN A 100 -11.13 -14.56 8.54
CA ASN A 100 -10.63 -15.31 9.68
C ASN A 100 -10.23 -14.35 10.81
N TYR A 101 -10.24 -14.82 12.06
CA TYR A 101 -9.96 -14.00 13.26
C TYR A 101 -10.81 -12.71 13.36
N GLY A 102 -12.03 -12.71 12.78
CA GLY A 102 -12.90 -11.53 12.72
C GLY A 102 -12.44 -10.45 11.73
N VAL A 103 -11.51 -10.77 10.83
CA VAL A 103 -10.96 -9.85 9.83
C VAL A 103 -11.22 -10.39 8.43
N LYS A 104 -11.81 -9.57 7.56
CA LYS A 104 -11.93 -9.87 6.13
C LYS A 104 -10.56 -9.72 5.48
N CYS A 105 -10.04 -10.77 4.88
CA CYS A 105 -8.68 -10.82 4.34
C CYS A 105 -8.70 -11.01 2.82
N MET A 106 -7.87 -10.23 2.13
CA MET A 106 -7.59 -10.37 0.71
C MET A 106 -6.08 -10.26 0.50
N SER A 107 -5.46 -11.18 -0.23
CA SER A 107 -4.01 -11.23 -0.42
C SER A 107 -3.62 -11.55 -1.85
N MET A 108 -2.55 -10.91 -2.33
CA MET A 108 -1.89 -11.29 -3.59
C MET A 108 -1.53 -12.77 -3.61
N GLY A 109 -1.20 -13.37 -2.46
CA GLY A 109 -0.90 -14.79 -2.34
C GLY A 109 -2.06 -15.72 -2.66
N PHE A 110 -3.31 -15.24 -2.68
CA PHE A 110 -4.46 -16.04 -3.13
C PHE A 110 -4.54 -16.14 -4.65
N LEU A 111 -3.95 -15.19 -5.36
CA LEU A 111 -3.96 -15.12 -6.82
C LEU A 111 -2.78 -15.88 -7.45
N VAL A 112 -1.81 -16.31 -6.63
CA VAL A 112 -0.65 -17.09 -7.07
C VAL A 112 -0.94 -18.57 -6.87
N GLU A 113 -0.73 -19.37 -7.91
CA GLU A 113 -0.77 -20.83 -7.78
C GLU A 113 0.54 -21.31 -7.15
N LYS A 114 0.43 -22.12 -6.08
CA LYS A 114 1.58 -22.52 -5.25
C LYS A 114 2.64 -23.32 -6.00
N ASP A 115 2.28 -23.99 -7.10
CA ASP A 115 3.13 -24.97 -7.79
C ASP A 115 3.52 -24.57 -9.22
N ALA A 116 3.11 -23.40 -9.71
CA ALA A 116 3.45 -22.93 -11.05
C ALA A 116 4.51 -21.82 -10.98
N PRO A 117 5.66 -21.95 -11.68
CA PRO A 117 6.62 -20.85 -11.81
C PRO A 117 6.04 -19.77 -12.72
N ILE A 118 5.17 -18.92 -12.14
CA ILE A 118 4.61 -17.76 -12.83
C ILE A 118 5.64 -16.63 -12.77
N VAL A 119 6.20 -16.29 -13.92
CA VAL A 119 7.04 -15.09 -14.05
C VAL A 119 6.14 -13.86 -14.05
N TRP A 120 5.95 -13.26 -12.88
CA TRP A 120 5.23 -12.00 -12.74
C TRP A 120 6.01 -10.86 -13.41
N ARG A 121 5.55 -10.43 -14.59
CA ARG A 121 6.07 -9.24 -15.25
C ARG A 121 5.50 -7.99 -14.57
N GLY A 122 6.27 -6.90 -14.52
CA GLY A 122 5.88 -5.63 -13.89
C GLY A 122 4.43 -5.18 -14.21
N PRO A 123 4.03 -5.10 -15.49
CA PRO A 123 2.65 -4.71 -15.84
C PRO A 123 1.56 -5.62 -15.26
N MET A 124 1.82 -6.93 -15.13
CA MET A 124 0.87 -7.89 -14.54
C MET A 124 0.71 -7.63 -13.05
N VAL A 125 1.82 -7.37 -12.35
CA VAL A 125 1.80 -7.02 -10.92
C VAL A 125 0.96 -5.77 -10.70
N MET A 126 1.20 -4.73 -11.48
CA MET A 126 0.49 -3.46 -11.36
C MET A 126 -1.02 -3.62 -11.63
N SER A 127 -1.35 -4.42 -12.65
CA SER A 127 -2.74 -4.74 -12.99
C SER A 127 -3.44 -5.51 -11.87
N ALA A 128 -2.73 -6.47 -11.25
CA ALA A 128 -3.25 -7.23 -10.12
C ALA A 128 -3.45 -6.34 -8.89
N LEU A 129 -2.51 -5.46 -8.55
CA LEU A 129 -2.66 -4.50 -7.45
C LEU A 129 -3.86 -3.55 -7.65
N VAL A 130 -4.06 -3.06 -8.87
CA VAL A 130 -5.25 -2.26 -9.21
C VAL A 130 -6.53 -3.09 -9.08
N LYS A 131 -6.52 -4.34 -9.54
CA LYS A 131 -7.67 -5.26 -9.39
C LYS A 131 -7.97 -5.56 -7.93
N MET A 132 -6.95 -5.74 -7.08
CA MET A 132 -7.11 -5.97 -5.64
C MET A 132 -7.62 -4.74 -4.90
N THR A 133 -7.31 -3.55 -5.42
CA THR A 133 -7.85 -2.30 -4.90
C THR A 133 -9.33 -2.14 -5.24
N ARG A 134 -9.74 -2.41 -6.50
CA ARG A 134 -11.08 -2.05 -6.99
C ARG A 134 -12.07 -3.21 -7.12
N GLY A 135 -11.57 -4.44 -7.22
CA GLY A 135 -12.31 -5.64 -7.57
C GLY A 135 -12.58 -6.54 -6.38
N VAL A 136 -12.61 -5.99 -5.16
CA VAL A 136 -12.88 -6.73 -3.92
C VAL A 136 -14.17 -6.19 -3.33
N ASP A 137 -15.07 -7.09 -2.95
CA ASP A 137 -16.29 -6.75 -2.24
C ASP A 137 -16.06 -6.73 -0.73
N TRP A 138 -15.58 -5.59 -0.24
CA TRP A 138 -15.33 -5.40 1.19
C TRP A 138 -16.62 -5.32 2.03
N GLY A 139 -17.75 -4.96 1.41
CA GLY A 139 -18.94 -4.49 2.11
C GLY A 139 -18.63 -3.26 2.97
N ASN A 140 -19.27 -3.18 4.14
CA ASN A 140 -19.05 -2.06 5.06
C ASN A 140 -17.93 -2.35 6.06
N LEU A 141 -16.85 -1.57 6.01
CA LEU A 141 -15.71 -1.61 6.92
C LEU A 141 -15.54 -0.27 7.64
N ASP A 142 -15.21 -0.34 8.92
CA ASP A 142 -14.73 0.83 9.66
C ASP A 142 -13.28 1.15 9.27
N ILE A 143 -12.47 0.11 9.03
CA ILE A 143 -11.06 0.29 8.70
C ILE A 143 -10.54 -0.80 7.77
N LEU A 144 -9.76 -0.41 6.78
CA LEU A 144 -8.97 -1.30 5.93
C LEU A 144 -7.49 -1.08 6.24
N VAL A 145 -6.83 -2.12 6.76
CA VAL A 145 -5.38 -2.16 6.92
C VAL A 145 -4.76 -2.69 5.63
N VAL A 146 -3.78 -1.97 5.09
CA VAL A 146 -3.10 -2.37 3.84
C VAL A 146 -1.65 -2.70 4.15
N ASP A 147 -1.27 -3.97 4.00
CA ASP A 147 0.12 -4.40 4.06
C ASP A 147 0.80 -4.06 2.73
N MET A 148 1.57 -2.97 2.73
CA MET A 148 2.12 -2.39 1.51
C MET A 148 3.28 -3.22 0.97
N PRO A 149 3.56 -3.21 -0.34
CA PRO A 149 4.80 -3.75 -0.89
C PRO A 149 6.04 -3.10 -0.22
N PRO A 150 7.17 -3.81 -0.07
CA PRO A 150 8.36 -3.26 0.57
C PRO A 150 9.04 -2.18 -0.29
N GLY A 151 9.74 -1.25 0.38
CA GLY A 151 10.63 -0.28 -0.26
C GLY A 151 9.98 1.07 -0.53
N THR A 152 10.24 1.64 -1.72
CA THR A 152 9.58 2.84 -2.27
C THR A 152 9.38 2.72 -3.79
N GLY A 153 9.24 1.49 -4.30
CA GLY A 153 9.15 1.19 -5.72
C GLY A 153 7.75 1.40 -6.33
N ASP A 154 7.62 1.07 -7.61
CA ASP A 154 6.39 1.30 -8.40
C ASP A 154 5.14 0.61 -7.83
N ALA A 155 5.30 -0.56 -7.20
CA ALA A 155 4.18 -1.28 -6.58
C ALA A 155 3.58 -0.48 -5.41
N GLN A 156 4.41 0.04 -4.52
CA GLN A 156 3.93 0.85 -3.40
C GLN A 156 3.38 2.19 -3.89
N LEU A 157 4.04 2.84 -4.86
CA LEU A 157 3.53 4.06 -5.47
C LEU A 157 2.14 3.84 -6.08
N THR A 158 1.94 2.72 -6.78
CA THR A 158 0.64 2.36 -7.36
C THR A 158 -0.45 2.23 -6.31
N MET A 159 -0.16 1.56 -5.19
CA MET A 159 -1.11 1.47 -4.08
C MET A 159 -1.45 2.86 -3.52
N THR A 160 -0.44 3.70 -3.26
CA THR A 160 -0.67 5.07 -2.74
C THR A 160 -1.38 6.00 -3.72
N GLN A 161 -1.27 5.75 -5.03
CA GLN A 161 -1.97 6.53 -6.06
C GLN A 161 -3.40 6.05 -6.29
N ASN A 162 -3.70 4.77 -6.01
CA ASN A 162 -5.02 4.19 -6.21
C ASN A 162 -5.87 4.17 -4.95
N LEU A 163 -5.31 4.39 -3.76
CA LEU A 163 -6.05 4.44 -2.51
C LEU A 163 -6.01 5.84 -1.90
N GLN A 164 -7.17 6.29 -1.40
CA GLN A 164 -7.20 7.41 -0.47
C GLN A 164 -6.85 6.91 0.93
N LEU A 165 -5.63 7.21 1.39
CA LEU A 165 -5.14 6.78 2.69
C LEU A 165 -5.49 7.82 3.77
N SER A 166 -6.07 7.36 4.88
CA SER A 166 -6.33 8.16 6.09
C SER A 166 -5.06 8.38 6.91
N GLY A 167 -4.11 7.44 6.82
CA GLY A 167 -2.83 7.51 7.53
C GLY A 167 -1.87 6.41 7.11
N ALA A 168 -0.64 6.47 7.64
CA ALA A 168 0.38 5.45 7.41
C ALA A 168 1.15 5.12 8.70
N LEU A 169 1.39 3.82 8.92
CA LEU A 169 2.27 3.26 9.94
C LEU A 169 3.56 2.79 9.28
N ILE A 170 4.71 3.32 9.72
CA ILE A 170 6.02 2.91 9.21
C ILE A 170 6.66 1.93 10.19
N VAL A 171 6.87 0.70 9.73
CA VAL A 171 7.56 -0.37 10.48
C VAL A 171 9.04 -0.34 10.13
N SER A 172 9.89 -0.37 11.17
CA SER A 172 11.34 -0.40 11.04
C SER A 172 11.97 -1.19 12.19
N THR A 173 13.27 -1.38 12.09
CA THR A 173 14.12 -2.02 13.09
C THR A 173 15.22 -1.03 13.49
N PRO A 174 15.85 -1.20 14.67
CA PRO A 174 16.83 -0.24 15.19
C PRO A 174 18.14 -0.17 14.37
N GLN A 175 18.32 -0.99 13.33
CA GLN A 175 19.52 -0.93 12.49
C GLN A 175 19.51 0.35 11.63
N ASP A 176 20.66 1.03 11.56
CA ASP A 176 20.81 2.33 10.88
C ASP A 176 20.26 2.34 9.44
N ILE A 177 20.48 1.26 8.69
CA ILE A 177 19.99 1.11 7.32
C ILE A 177 18.45 1.11 7.27
N ALA A 178 17.81 0.40 8.19
CA ALA A 178 16.35 0.36 8.27
C ALA A 178 15.76 1.71 8.71
N LEU A 179 16.47 2.46 9.56
CA LEU A 179 16.06 3.81 9.97
C LEU A 179 16.12 4.80 8.79
N LEU A 180 17.16 4.74 7.96
CA LEU A 180 17.26 5.57 6.75
C LEU A 180 16.13 5.28 5.76
N ASP A 181 15.82 4.01 5.53
CA ASP A 181 14.75 3.64 4.61
C ASP A 181 13.36 3.96 5.17
N ALA A 182 13.16 3.85 6.49
CA ALA A 182 11.94 4.30 7.15
C ALA A 182 11.71 5.82 6.99
N ARG A 183 12.77 6.64 7.12
CA ARG A 183 12.70 8.08 6.83
C ARG A 183 12.32 8.36 5.38
N ARG A 184 12.85 7.59 4.42
CA ARG A 184 12.48 7.71 3.00
C ARG A 184 11.01 7.36 2.77
N GLY A 185 10.52 6.27 3.37
CA GLY A 185 9.11 5.87 3.30
C GLY A 185 8.19 6.95 3.87
N ALA A 186 8.49 7.48 5.06
CA ALA A 186 7.72 8.57 5.66
C ALA A 186 7.66 9.82 4.77
N ASN A 187 8.77 10.17 4.11
CA ASN A 187 8.81 11.28 3.15
C ASN A 187 7.99 11.01 1.89
N MET A 188 7.93 9.77 1.40
CA MET A 188 7.13 9.39 0.23
C MET A 188 5.63 9.62 0.50
N PHE A 189 5.11 9.14 1.63
CA PHE A 189 3.70 9.34 2.02
C PHE A 189 3.31 10.82 2.10
N SER A 190 4.25 11.68 2.49
CA SER A 190 4.00 13.12 2.59
C SER A 190 3.96 13.81 1.24
N LYS A 191 4.79 13.36 0.29
CA LYS A 191 4.72 13.84 -1.09
C LYS A 191 3.41 13.48 -1.78
N VAL A 192 2.77 12.39 -1.37
CA VAL A 192 1.46 11.95 -1.90
C VAL A 192 0.28 12.37 -1.02
N GLY A 193 0.51 13.27 -0.05
CA GLY A 193 -0.55 13.95 0.70
C GLY A 193 -1.23 13.13 1.80
N VAL A 194 -0.60 12.04 2.27
CA VAL A 194 -1.14 11.28 3.42
C VAL A 194 -0.94 12.08 4.71
N PRO A 195 -1.97 12.22 5.57
CA PRO A 195 -1.86 12.90 6.85
C PRO A 195 -0.76 12.30 7.74
N ARG A 196 0.00 13.16 8.42
CA ARG A 196 0.89 12.77 9.53
C ARG A 196 0.21 13.11 10.85
N THR A 197 0.30 12.20 11.81
CA THR A 197 0.11 12.51 13.24
C THR A 197 1.47 12.85 13.86
#